data_AF-A0A5B0WY01-F1
#
_entry.id   AF-A0A5B0WY01-F1
#
_cell.length_a   1.000
_cell.length_b   1.000
_cell.length_c   1.000
_cell.angle_alpha   90.00
_cell.angle_beta   90.00
_cell.angle_gamma   90.00
#
_symmetry.space_group_name_H-M   'P 1'
#
loop_
_entity.id
_entity.type
_entity.pdbx_description
1 polymer ?
#
loop_
_entity_poly.entity_id
_entity_poly.type
_entity_poly.pdbx_seq_one_letter_code
_entity_poly.pdbx_strand_id
1 'polypeptide(L)'
;MAFALSAQAFAPLPIHAAEAQRILLRNVGLIEPADAGATVTVNLLIEDGKLELVTQDAVSSQKIDSSYDIAGGVVLGTLSLGEPASFLILDGDPRENVELLLDTRTHARFAIHQGEVLKNNYSPTSRGSVDEGKQQGWLAYTPPPLAVPLNYQDKSRWNRYDGKYVSGLFSGAVVLDRQRWLDQDRNSMDQVGDLTAFEGGEIRALRFGAVGTFNFEQPWVWVIAGATHAFDKGFDQVDSDDFTLFDLRLDIPLWQSAGFSIGKQKEPISMERLMPMTNLPMQERAAVSDALLPSRNIGAVFSGTLPGDRATFAGGVFNNWLDKDQPSSPGDNSSQLVGRLTWVPLVSKNENSLLHLGAGARHSSAREPGFLRTVPEFNNAPNFVETGLLDVEGIDTWSLEASMRSGPFWLHSEYLQMDLESDAYGDPTLDGYHVTASWILTGEVRPYNWRTGLFKGIPIAATVDQNGWGAWEIGARFSHLDLSEVPGPEVGDAGEMDIWSLGVNWWLSPYFNVNLNYRYISLDRFGDEGISQGMNARLMLVLE
;
A
#
# COMPACT_ATOMS: atom_id res chain seq x y z
N MET A 1 51.18 41.55 -63.77
CA MET A 1 49.76 41.45 -64.19
C MET A 1 49.17 40.26 -63.43
N ALA A 2 48.68 40.43 -62.20
CA ALA A 2 47.35 40.95 -61.79
C ALA A 2 46.21 39.90 -61.89
N PHE A 3 45.74 39.44 -60.71
CA PHE A 3 44.36 39.03 -60.30
C PHE A 3 43.67 37.84 -61.03
N ALA A 4 42.81 36.98 -60.44
CA ALA A 4 42.13 36.87 -59.14
C ALA A 4 41.58 35.44 -58.88
N LEU A 5 41.16 35.22 -57.63
CA LEU A 5 40.52 34.05 -57.00
C LEU A 5 39.19 33.55 -57.61
N SER A 6 38.87 32.27 -57.35
CA SER A 6 37.63 31.92 -56.63
C SER A 6 37.83 30.66 -55.76
N ALA A 7 37.42 30.78 -54.49
CA ALA A 7 37.41 29.72 -53.49
C ALA A 7 35.97 29.19 -53.33
N GLN A 8 35.81 27.88 -53.24
CA GLN A 8 34.63 27.26 -52.64
C GLN A 8 35.09 26.52 -51.38
N ALA A 9 34.62 27.02 -50.24
CA ALA A 9 34.81 26.44 -48.93
C ALA A 9 33.86 25.24 -48.78
N PHE A 10 34.42 24.06 -48.50
CA PHE A 10 33.68 23.00 -47.82
C PHE A 10 33.69 23.32 -46.33
N ALA A 11 32.51 23.51 -45.75
CA ALA A 11 32.35 23.67 -44.32
C ALA A 11 32.83 22.39 -43.59
N PRO A 12 33.54 22.51 -42.46
CA PRO A 12 33.79 21.36 -41.61
C PRO A 12 32.46 20.86 -41.04
N LEU A 13 32.22 19.55 -41.12
CA LEU A 13 31.16 18.88 -40.39
C LEU A 13 31.32 19.20 -38.89
N PRO A 14 30.24 19.48 -38.15
CA PRO A 14 30.33 19.66 -36.71
C PRO A 14 30.81 18.34 -36.09
N ILE A 15 32.00 18.37 -35.48
CA ILE A 15 32.40 17.38 -34.51
C ILE A 15 31.38 17.51 -33.37
N HIS A 16 30.41 16.59 -33.29
CA HIS A 16 29.67 16.39 -32.06
C HIS A 16 30.71 16.00 -31.01
N ALA A 17 30.93 16.87 -30.03
CA ALA A 17 31.55 16.45 -28.78
C ALA A 17 30.68 15.29 -28.26
N ALA A 18 31.29 14.13 -28.03
CA ALA A 18 30.61 13.06 -27.31
C ALA A 18 30.12 13.64 -25.97
N GLU A 19 28.83 13.48 -25.67
CA GLU A 19 28.30 13.88 -24.36
C GLU A 19 29.11 13.17 -23.27
N ALA A 20 29.47 13.93 -22.23
CA ALA A 20 30.26 13.43 -21.10
C ALA A 20 29.57 12.21 -20.47
N GLN A 21 30.26 11.07 -20.37
CA GLN A 21 29.67 9.82 -19.90
C GLN A 21 29.74 9.75 -18.37
N ARG A 22 28.58 9.77 -17.71
CA ARG A 22 28.45 9.66 -16.26
C ARG A 22 27.85 8.33 -15.85
N ILE A 23 28.64 7.55 -15.13
CA ILE A 23 28.30 6.22 -14.64
C ILE A 23 28.17 6.27 -13.12
N LEU A 24 27.02 5.85 -12.60
CA LEU A 24 26.78 5.75 -11.16
C LEU A 24 26.64 4.30 -10.73
N LEU A 25 27.59 3.82 -9.94
CA LEU A 25 27.55 2.50 -9.30
C LEU A 25 26.98 2.68 -7.88
N ARG A 26 25.84 2.06 -7.61
CA ARG A 26 25.12 2.16 -6.33
C ARG A 26 25.37 0.95 -5.47
N ASN A 27 25.28 1.11 -4.15
CA ASN A 27 25.33 0.01 -3.18
C ASN A 27 26.59 -0.87 -3.29
N VAL A 28 27.73 -0.28 -3.60
CA VAL A 28 29.02 -0.97 -3.74
C VAL A 28 29.61 -1.26 -2.36
N GLY A 29 29.96 -2.51 -2.08
CA GLY A 29 30.70 -2.87 -0.87
C GLY A 29 32.17 -2.44 -0.95
N LEU A 30 32.63 -1.64 0.00
CA LEU A 30 34.01 -1.21 0.17
C LEU A 30 34.59 -1.82 1.45
N ILE A 31 35.69 -2.56 1.32
CA ILE A 31 36.43 -3.08 2.48
C ILE A 31 37.04 -1.90 3.23
N GLU A 32 36.73 -1.76 4.52
CA GLU A 32 37.19 -0.64 5.32
C GLU A 32 38.70 -0.75 5.59
N PRO A 33 39.52 0.27 5.23
CA PRO A 33 40.96 0.21 5.48
C PRO A 33 41.34 0.23 6.96
N ALA A 34 40.48 0.82 7.81
CA ALA A 34 40.70 0.96 9.25
C ALA A 34 40.22 -0.25 10.07
N ASP A 35 39.26 -1.02 9.54
CA ASP A 35 38.78 -2.27 10.11
C ASP A 35 38.64 -3.31 8.99
N ALA A 36 39.67 -4.14 8.83
CA ALA A 36 39.75 -5.15 7.79
C ALA A 36 38.66 -6.24 7.90
N GLY A 37 37.83 -6.25 8.94
CA GLY A 37 36.66 -7.12 9.10
C GLY A 37 35.32 -6.51 8.66
N ALA A 38 35.26 -5.20 8.39
CA ALA A 38 34.03 -4.50 8.06
C ALA A 38 33.92 -4.19 6.54
N THR A 39 32.69 -4.17 6.03
CA THR A 39 32.35 -3.65 4.70
C THR A 39 31.45 -2.45 4.86
N VAL A 40 31.80 -1.34 4.22
CA VAL A 40 30.96 -0.15 4.14
C VAL A 40 30.30 -0.10 2.77
N THR A 41 29.00 0.16 2.73
CA THR A 41 28.27 0.34 1.46
C THR A 41 28.42 1.78 0.98
N VAL A 42 28.86 1.97 -0.25
CA VAL A 42 29.11 3.29 -0.86
C VAL A 42 28.53 3.39 -2.28
N ASN A 43 28.37 4.62 -2.75
CA ASN A 43 28.07 4.96 -4.14
C ASN A 43 29.33 5.52 -4.80
N LEU A 44 29.59 5.12 -6.05
CA LEU A 44 30.72 5.59 -6.85
C LEU A 44 30.21 6.33 -8.10
N LEU A 45 30.63 7.58 -8.28
CA LEU A 45 30.37 8.35 -9.50
C LEU A 45 31.63 8.40 -10.36
N ILE A 46 31.50 7.94 -11.60
CA ILE A 46 32.53 8.05 -12.62
C ILE A 46 32.05 9.06 -13.67
N GLU A 47 32.79 10.13 -13.90
CA GLU A 47 32.51 11.10 -14.96
C GLU A 47 33.69 11.12 -15.94
N ASP A 48 33.44 10.91 -17.23
CA ASP A 48 34.46 10.91 -18.28
C ASP A 48 35.66 10.00 -17.98
N GLY A 49 35.36 8.82 -17.41
CA GLY A 49 36.35 7.81 -17.02
C GLY A 49 37.11 8.12 -15.73
N LYS A 50 36.86 9.24 -15.06
CA LYS A 50 37.48 9.59 -13.78
C LYS A 50 36.55 9.30 -12.61
N LEU A 51 37.10 8.83 -11.50
CA LEU A 51 36.33 8.64 -10.26
C LEU A 51 36.16 10.00 -9.58
N GLU A 52 34.96 10.56 -9.58
CA GLU A 52 34.69 11.91 -9.06
C GLU A 52 34.11 11.90 -7.64
N LEU A 53 33.42 10.83 -7.26
CA LEU A 53 32.78 10.73 -5.95
C LEU A 53 32.81 9.31 -5.41
N VAL A 54 33.11 9.20 -4.11
CA VAL A 54 32.86 8.04 -3.27
C VAL A 54 32.10 8.54 -2.06
N THR A 55 30.88 8.10 -1.84
CA THR A 55 30.05 8.57 -0.73
C THR A 55 29.13 7.50 -0.19
N GLN A 56 28.85 7.51 1.11
CA GLN A 56 27.77 6.71 1.70
C GLN A 56 26.40 7.36 1.47
N ASP A 57 26.38 8.65 1.13
CA ASP A 57 25.16 9.41 0.88
C ASP A 57 24.57 9.07 -0.50
N ALA A 58 23.27 9.29 -0.65
CA ALA A 58 22.60 9.12 -1.92
C ALA A 58 23.08 10.14 -2.96
N VAL A 59 23.44 9.68 -4.15
CA VAL A 59 23.79 10.54 -5.29
C VAL A 59 22.55 10.74 -6.17
N SER A 60 22.19 12.01 -6.40
CA SER A 60 21.06 12.41 -7.24
C SER A 60 21.21 11.82 -8.65
N SER A 61 20.14 11.25 -9.18
CA SER A 61 20.09 10.67 -10.53
C SER A 61 19.98 11.71 -11.64
N GLN A 62 19.81 13.00 -11.30
CA GLN A 62 19.72 14.07 -12.28
C GLN A 62 21.08 14.22 -12.97
N LYS A 63 21.10 13.98 -14.29
CA LYS A 63 22.28 14.03 -15.17
C LYS A 63 23.21 12.80 -15.11
N ILE A 64 22.73 11.63 -14.68
CA ILE A 64 23.49 10.36 -14.83
C ILE A 64 23.08 9.67 -16.14
N ASP A 65 24.06 9.22 -16.91
CA ASP A 65 23.83 8.57 -18.21
C ASP A 65 23.55 7.08 -18.07
N SER A 66 24.25 6.41 -17.13
CA SER A 66 23.96 5.03 -16.76
C SER A 66 24.15 4.81 -15.27
N SER A 67 23.22 4.10 -14.64
CA SER A 67 23.31 3.71 -13.23
C SER A 67 23.20 2.19 -13.13
N TYR A 68 23.88 1.62 -12.14
CA TYR A 68 23.88 0.18 -11.88
C TYR A 68 23.77 -0.04 -10.38
N ASP A 69 22.88 -0.94 -9.96
CA ASP A 69 22.82 -1.41 -8.58
C ASP A 69 23.77 -2.59 -8.39
N ILE A 70 24.71 -2.43 -7.47
CA ILE A 70 25.83 -3.34 -7.21
C ILE A 70 25.64 -4.06 -5.88
N ALA A 71 24.40 -4.15 -5.37
CA ALA A 71 24.10 -4.85 -4.13
C ALA A 71 24.77 -6.23 -4.05
N GLY A 72 25.53 -6.45 -2.97
CA GLY A 72 26.31 -7.68 -2.74
C GLY A 72 27.67 -7.75 -3.44
N GLY A 73 28.00 -6.78 -4.30
CA GLY A 73 29.30 -6.71 -4.96
C GLY A 73 30.35 -5.96 -4.13
N VAL A 74 31.59 -6.45 -4.10
CA VAL A 74 32.70 -5.85 -3.35
C VAL A 74 33.78 -5.34 -4.28
N VAL A 75 34.18 -4.08 -4.08
CA VAL A 75 35.22 -3.44 -4.89
C VAL A 75 36.62 -3.91 -4.49
N LEU A 76 37.46 -4.17 -5.49
CA LEU A 76 38.86 -4.49 -5.37
C LEU A 76 39.67 -3.55 -6.27
N GLY A 77 40.51 -2.73 -5.65
CA GLY A 77 41.32 -1.72 -6.34
C GLY A 77 41.48 -0.45 -5.53
N THR A 78 42.16 0.54 -6.11
CA THR A 78 42.36 1.86 -5.49
C THR A 78 41.30 2.84 -5.98
N LEU A 79 40.59 3.47 -5.05
CA LEU A 79 39.59 4.51 -5.33
C LEU A 79 40.22 5.90 -5.17
N SER A 80 40.90 6.39 -6.21
CA SER A 80 41.53 7.71 -6.22
C SER A 80 40.61 8.75 -6.87
N LEU A 81 40.15 9.73 -6.10
CA LEU A 81 39.29 10.80 -6.58
C LEU A 81 40.02 11.72 -7.58
N GLY A 82 39.35 12.12 -8.66
CA GLY A 82 39.87 12.98 -9.74
C GLY A 82 40.81 12.30 -10.74
N GLU A 83 41.12 11.02 -10.53
CA GLU A 83 42.01 10.21 -11.36
C GLU A 83 41.21 9.21 -12.22
N PRO A 84 41.78 8.72 -13.34
CA PRO A 84 41.15 7.68 -14.15
C PRO A 84 40.82 6.43 -13.33
N ALA A 85 39.54 6.05 -13.32
CA ALA A 85 39.03 4.95 -12.50
C ALA A 85 39.70 3.62 -12.91
N SER A 86 40.22 2.89 -11.91
CA SER A 86 40.91 1.61 -12.09
C SER A 86 40.60 0.65 -10.95
N PHE A 87 39.52 -0.12 -11.08
CA PHE A 87 39.07 -1.10 -10.10
C PHE A 87 38.19 -2.18 -10.74
N LEU A 88 37.97 -3.27 -10.03
CA LEU A 88 36.98 -4.29 -10.37
C LEU A 88 36.02 -4.51 -9.22
N ILE A 89 34.85 -5.08 -9.52
CA ILE A 89 33.84 -5.45 -8.53
C ILE A 89 33.56 -6.95 -8.67
N LEU A 90 33.79 -7.66 -7.58
CA LEU A 90 33.49 -9.09 -7.44
C LEU A 90 32.04 -9.28 -6.99
N ASP A 91 31.43 -10.41 -7.35
CA ASP A 91 30.06 -10.79 -6.94
C ASP A 91 29.93 -11.33 -5.51
N GLY A 92 30.93 -11.09 -4.66
CA GLY A 92 30.95 -11.41 -3.24
C GLY A 92 32.19 -10.88 -2.54
N ASP A 93 32.30 -11.11 -1.22
CA ASP A 93 33.44 -10.65 -0.43
C ASP A 93 34.64 -11.63 -0.52
N PRO A 94 35.78 -11.20 -1.08
CA PRO A 94 36.96 -12.06 -1.22
C PRO A 94 37.60 -12.46 0.13
N ARG A 95 37.25 -11.80 1.24
CA ARG A 95 37.68 -12.19 2.60
C ARG A 95 36.91 -13.42 3.10
N GLU A 96 35.68 -13.61 2.63
CA GLU A 96 34.85 -14.76 2.98
C GLU A 96 35.07 -15.92 2.01
N ASN A 97 35.37 -15.63 0.74
CA ASN A 97 35.67 -16.64 -0.28
C ASN A 97 36.84 -16.23 -1.18
N VAL A 98 38.01 -16.86 -0.97
CA VAL A 98 39.23 -16.59 -1.75
C VAL A 98 39.12 -17.00 -3.22
N GLU A 99 38.21 -17.92 -3.59
CA GLU A 99 38.04 -18.35 -4.98
C GLU A 99 37.64 -17.20 -5.90
N LEU A 100 36.98 -16.17 -5.36
CA LEU A 100 36.60 -14.95 -6.08
C LEU A 100 37.83 -14.20 -6.64
N LEU A 101 38.99 -14.32 -5.99
CA LEU A 101 40.27 -13.75 -6.45
C LEU A 101 41.00 -14.66 -7.45
N LEU A 102 40.73 -15.96 -7.42
CA LEU A 102 41.41 -16.95 -8.25
C LEU A 102 40.74 -17.08 -9.63
N ASP A 103 39.42 -16.88 -9.71
CA ASP A 103 38.66 -16.84 -10.96
C ASP A 103 37.92 -15.51 -11.16
N THR A 104 38.71 -14.44 -11.28
CA THR A 104 38.18 -13.10 -11.58
C THR A 104 37.47 -13.04 -12.94
N ARG A 105 37.75 -13.97 -13.86
CA ARG A 105 37.04 -14.02 -15.15
C ARG A 105 35.56 -14.33 -14.96
N THR A 106 35.23 -15.24 -14.05
CA THR A 106 33.86 -15.59 -13.69
C THR A 106 33.25 -14.56 -12.74
N HIS A 107 33.98 -14.19 -11.68
CA HIS A 107 33.42 -13.46 -10.53
C HIS A 107 33.51 -11.94 -10.61
N ALA A 108 34.37 -11.35 -11.45
CA ALA A 108 34.37 -9.90 -11.65
C ALA A 108 33.17 -9.51 -12.52
N ARG A 109 32.14 -8.88 -11.95
CA ARG A 109 30.94 -8.46 -12.69
C ARG A 109 31.04 -7.07 -13.26
N PHE A 110 31.89 -6.21 -12.69
CA PHE A 110 32.24 -4.91 -13.25
C PHE A 110 33.76 -4.75 -13.23
N ALA A 111 34.35 -4.20 -14.29
CA ALA A 111 35.77 -3.87 -14.34
C ALA A 111 35.99 -2.60 -15.17
N ILE A 112 36.74 -1.66 -14.60
CA ILE A 112 37.16 -0.42 -15.24
C ILE A 112 38.67 -0.26 -15.08
N HIS A 113 39.36 0.14 -16.14
CA HIS A 113 40.81 0.34 -16.14
C HIS A 113 41.18 1.60 -16.92
N GLN A 114 41.93 2.50 -16.27
CA GLN A 114 42.30 3.80 -16.84
C GLN A 114 41.11 4.58 -17.43
N GLY A 115 39.95 4.46 -16.78
CA GLY A 115 38.71 5.12 -17.19
C GLY A 115 37.91 4.42 -18.30
N GLU A 116 38.40 3.32 -18.87
CA GLU A 116 37.65 2.50 -19.83
C GLU A 116 36.97 1.32 -19.14
N VAL A 117 35.66 1.19 -19.33
CA VAL A 117 34.89 0.04 -18.82
C VAL A 117 35.22 -1.19 -19.67
N LEU A 118 35.90 -2.16 -19.07
CA LEU A 118 36.32 -3.41 -19.72
C LEU A 118 35.25 -4.51 -19.62
N LYS A 119 34.44 -4.49 -18.56
CA LYS A 119 33.39 -5.48 -18.31
C LYS A 119 32.27 -4.86 -17.50
N ASN A 120 31.03 -5.08 -17.91
CA ASN A 120 29.85 -4.77 -17.12
C ASN A 120 28.76 -5.81 -17.36
N ASN A 121 28.55 -6.68 -16.37
CA ASN A 121 27.53 -7.71 -16.36
C ASN A 121 26.33 -7.31 -15.47
N TYR A 122 26.19 -6.04 -15.10
CA TYR A 122 25.05 -5.51 -14.38
C TYR A 122 24.03 -4.93 -15.36
N SER A 123 22.76 -5.18 -15.08
CA SER A 123 21.68 -4.52 -15.81
C SER A 123 21.62 -3.04 -15.38
N PRO A 124 21.48 -2.10 -16.34
CA PRO A 124 21.30 -0.70 -15.98
C PRO A 124 20.03 -0.55 -15.15
N THR A 125 20.14 0.14 -14.01
CA THR A 125 18.96 0.59 -13.28
C THR A 125 18.27 1.67 -14.11
N SER A 126 16.96 1.50 -14.33
CA SER A 126 16.15 2.55 -14.95
C SER A 126 16.39 3.87 -14.21
N ARG A 127 16.38 4.99 -14.94
CA ARG A 127 16.45 6.35 -14.37
C ARG A 127 15.31 6.53 -13.35
N GLY A 128 15.52 6.11 -12.10
CA GLY A 128 14.44 6.06 -11.12
C GLY A 128 14.53 5.01 -10.00
N SER A 129 15.59 4.20 -9.88
CA SER A 129 15.74 3.36 -8.68
C SER A 129 16.21 4.22 -7.49
N VAL A 130 15.22 4.77 -6.78
CA VAL A 130 15.35 5.37 -5.45
C VAL A 130 15.76 4.25 -4.50
N ASP A 131 16.89 4.40 -3.81
CA ASP A 131 17.12 3.64 -2.58
C ASP A 131 17.26 4.57 -1.37
N GLU A 132 16.61 4.11 -0.32
CA GLU A 132 16.13 4.76 0.88
C GLU A 132 17.22 5.47 1.70
N GLY A 133 17.44 6.75 1.44
CA GLY A 133 17.88 7.64 2.51
C GLY A 133 16.79 7.67 3.57
N LYS A 134 17.15 7.40 4.85
CA LYS A 134 16.26 7.43 6.04
C LYS A 134 15.03 8.28 5.78
N GLN A 135 13.91 7.63 5.44
CA GLN A 135 12.67 8.34 5.14
C GLN A 135 12.37 9.25 6.33
N GLN A 136 12.40 10.57 6.14
CA GLN A 136 11.45 11.44 6.82
C GLN A 136 10.07 11.12 6.24
N GLY A 137 9.64 9.87 6.49
CA GLY A 137 8.45 9.26 5.98
C GLY A 137 7.25 9.82 6.70
N TRP A 138 6.13 9.77 5.99
CA TRP A 138 4.78 9.82 6.54
C TRP A 138 4.72 9.29 7.99
N LEU A 139 4.48 10.18 8.95
CA LEU A 139 4.34 9.82 10.36
C LEU A 139 2.89 9.51 10.76
N ALA A 140 1.94 9.58 9.82
CA ALA A 140 0.57 9.21 10.14
C ALA A 140 0.43 7.69 10.25
N TYR A 141 -0.40 7.25 11.19
CA TYR A 141 -0.69 5.82 11.39
C TYR A 141 -1.43 5.18 10.20
N THR A 142 -2.17 5.97 9.42
CA THR A 142 -2.84 5.50 8.20
C THR A 142 -2.29 6.17 6.95
N PRO A 143 -2.03 5.40 5.87
CA PRO A 143 -1.74 5.98 4.58
C PRO A 143 -2.97 6.76 4.06
N PRO A 144 -2.76 7.72 3.14
CA PRO A 144 -3.87 8.37 2.46
C PRO A 144 -4.72 7.30 1.71
N PRO A 145 -6.04 7.54 1.54
CA PRO A 145 -6.94 6.58 0.88
C PRO A 145 -6.65 6.33 -0.59
N LEU A 146 -5.92 7.26 -1.23
CA LEU A 146 -5.40 7.15 -2.57
C LEU A 146 -3.91 6.82 -2.48
N ALA A 147 -3.49 5.86 -3.30
CA ALA A 147 -2.12 5.38 -3.33
C ALA A 147 -1.20 6.45 -3.92
N VAL A 148 -0.76 7.39 -3.09
CA VAL A 148 0.23 8.38 -3.50
C VAL A 148 1.53 7.64 -3.84
N PRO A 149 2.15 7.87 -5.01
CA PRO A 149 3.38 7.22 -5.38
C PRO A 149 4.39 7.44 -4.28
N LEU A 150 5.10 6.36 -3.96
CA LEU A 150 6.07 6.26 -2.87
C LEU A 150 7.03 7.46 -2.79
N ASN A 151 7.25 8.15 -3.92
CA ASN A 151 8.02 9.37 -4.03
C ASN A 151 7.18 10.67 -4.00
N TYR A 152 6.45 10.93 -2.91
CA TYR A 152 5.81 12.24 -2.64
C TYR A 152 6.81 13.41 -2.49
N GLN A 153 8.11 13.16 -2.66
CA GLN A 153 9.19 14.15 -2.64
C GLN A 153 9.59 14.60 -4.05
N ASP A 154 9.08 13.95 -5.11
CA ASP A 154 9.32 14.36 -6.47
C ASP A 154 8.66 15.73 -6.74
N LYS A 155 9.50 16.72 -7.05
CA LYS A 155 9.08 18.11 -7.34
C LYS A 155 8.68 18.34 -8.79
N SER A 156 8.89 17.35 -9.67
CA SER A 156 8.61 17.47 -11.10
C SER A 156 7.15 17.18 -11.48
N ARG A 157 6.34 16.73 -10.51
CA ARG A 157 4.97 16.32 -10.77
C ARG A 157 4.03 17.49 -11.07
N TRP A 158 3.16 17.30 -12.05
CA TRP A 158 2.22 18.32 -12.55
C TRP A 158 1.13 18.68 -11.53
N ASN A 159 0.79 17.74 -10.65
CA ASN A 159 -0.24 17.85 -9.62
C ASN A 159 0.35 18.27 -8.25
N ARG A 160 1.58 18.78 -8.22
CA ARG A 160 2.25 19.22 -7.00
C ARG A 160 2.33 20.74 -6.92
N TYR A 161 2.12 21.25 -5.71
CA TYR A 161 2.36 22.62 -5.33
C TYR A 161 3.39 22.69 -4.20
N ASP A 162 4.43 23.52 -4.38
CA ASP A 162 5.44 23.80 -3.35
C ASP A 162 5.47 25.30 -3.03
N GLY A 163 4.86 25.68 -1.90
CA GLY A 163 4.96 27.01 -1.33
C GLY A 163 5.94 27.07 -0.16
N LYS A 164 6.29 28.28 0.28
CA LYS A 164 7.14 28.48 1.46
C LYS A 164 6.54 27.88 2.74
N TYR A 165 5.23 28.04 2.93
CA TYR A 165 4.53 27.64 4.16
C TYR A 165 3.75 26.34 4.02
N VAL A 166 3.34 25.99 2.81
CA VAL A 166 2.49 24.83 2.52
C VAL A 166 2.98 24.15 1.26
N SER A 167 3.08 22.83 1.27
CA SER A 167 3.17 22.00 0.08
C SER A 167 1.90 21.15 -0.07
N GLY A 168 1.61 20.70 -1.28
CA GLY A 168 0.46 19.83 -1.57
C GLY A 168 0.66 19.01 -2.84
N LEU A 169 0.02 17.85 -2.88
CA LEU A 169 -0.05 16.93 -4.02
C LEU A 169 -1.50 16.51 -4.18
N PHE A 170 -2.05 16.66 -5.38
CA PHE A 170 -3.44 16.38 -5.70
C PHE A 170 -3.56 15.07 -6.47
N SER A 171 -4.37 14.13 -5.99
CA SER A 171 -4.61 12.85 -6.64
C SER A 171 -6.09 12.67 -6.96
N GLY A 172 -6.37 11.92 -8.02
CA GLY A 172 -7.69 11.41 -8.32
C GLY A 172 -7.62 9.92 -8.64
N ALA A 173 -8.75 9.23 -8.55
CA ALA A 173 -8.87 7.90 -9.12
C ALA A 173 -10.27 7.69 -9.70
N VAL A 174 -10.32 6.99 -10.83
CA VAL A 174 -11.54 6.50 -11.45
C VAL A 174 -11.50 4.99 -11.38
N VAL A 175 -12.56 4.41 -10.82
CA VAL A 175 -12.74 2.96 -10.74
C VAL A 175 -14.02 2.61 -11.50
N LEU A 176 -13.88 1.70 -12.45
CA LEU A 176 -14.98 1.19 -13.26
C LEU A 176 -15.10 -0.31 -13.02
N ASP A 177 -16.31 -0.73 -12.64
CA ASP A 177 -16.60 -2.14 -12.41
C ASP A 177 -17.57 -2.66 -13.45
N ARG A 178 -17.46 -3.94 -13.75
CA ARG A 178 -18.43 -4.69 -14.53
C ARG A 178 -18.66 -6.04 -13.87
N GLN A 179 -19.85 -6.21 -13.32
CA GLN A 179 -20.27 -7.41 -12.62
C GLN A 179 -21.23 -8.24 -13.46
N ARG A 180 -21.17 -9.56 -13.25
CA ARG A 180 -22.11 -10.53 -13.79
C ARG A 180 -22.33 -11.67 -12.78
N TRP A 181 -23.57 -12.08 -12.59
CA TRP A 181 -23.91 -13.28 -11.84
C TRP A 181 -23.91 -14.49 -12.79
N LEU A 182 -23.28 -15.57 -12.37
CA LEU A 182 -23.11 -16.77 -13.18
C LEU A 182 -24.19 -17.80 -12.90
N ASP A 183 -24.53 -17.96 -11.63
CA ASP A 183 -25.52 -18.91 -11.16
C ASP A 183 -26.12 -18.43 -9.83
N GLN A 184 -27.38 -18.75 -9.61
CA GLN A 184 -28.12 -18.49 -8.39
C GLN A 184 -29.15 -19.60 -8.23
N ASP A 185 -29.11 -20.32 -7.10
CA ASP A 185 -30.10 -21.35 -6.83
C ASP A 185 -31.43 -20.76 -6.32
N ARG A 186 -32.40 -21.63 -6.11
CA ARG A 186 -33.74 -21.22 -5.67
C ARG A 186 -33.74 -20.64 -4.25
N ASN A 187 -32.96 -21.22 -3.34
CA ASN A 187 -32.92 -20.79 -1.95
C ASN A 187 -32.33 -19.38 -1.85
N SER A 188 -31.22 -19.14 -2.56
CA SER A 188 -30.63 -17.80 -2.69
C SER A 188 -31.61 -16.82 -3.33
N MET A 189 -32.33 -17.22 -4.38
CA MET A 189 -33.34 -16.36 -5.01
C MET A 189 -34.50 -16.01 -4.07
N ASP A 190 -34.94 -16.96 -3.24
CA ASP A 190 -35.99 -16.75 -2.24
C ASP A 190 -35.49 -15.86 -1.08
N GLN A 191 -34.19 -15.91 -0.74
CA GLN A 191 -33.58 -15.12 0.35
C GLN A 191 -33.23 -13.67 -0.05
N VAL A 192 -32.63 -13.44 -1.22
CA VAL A 192 -32.07 -12.12 -1.61
C VAL A 192 -32.64 -11.57 -2.91
N GLY A 193 -33.60 -12.28 -3.52
CA GLY A 193 -34.22 -11.89 -4.80
C GLY A 193 -33.34 -12.20 -6.02
N ASP A 194 -33.81 -11.76 -7.19
CA ASP A 194 -33.14 -12.00 -8.47
C ASP A 194 -31.86 -11.15 -8.60
N LEU A 195 -30.70 -11.80 -8.52
CA LEU A 195 -29.41 -11.14 -8.58
C LEU A 195 -29.08 -10.57 -9.97
N THR A 196 -29.79 -10.98 -11.03
CA THR A 196 -29.57 -10.44 -12.38
C THR A 196 -29.89 -8.95 -12.46
N ALA A 197 -30.72 -8.43 -11.55
CA ALA A 197 -31.01 -7.00 -11.40
C ALA A 197 -29.77 -6.15 -11.03
N PHE A 198 -28.73 -6.79 -10.49
CA PHE A 198 -27.48 -6.16 -10.06
C PHE A 198 -26.32 -6.37 -11.06
N GLU A 199 -26.60 -6.92 -12.25
CA GLU A 199 -25.61 -7.01 -13.32
C GLU A 199 -25.44 -5.68 -14.05
N GLY A 200 -24.22 -5.39 -14.49
CA GLY A 200 -23.97 -4.19 -15.27
C GLY A 200 -22.56 -3.65 -15.14
N GLY A 201 -22.34 -2.51 -15.80
CA GLY A 201 -21.17 -1.70 -15.58
C GLY A 201 -21.53 -0.48 -14.72
N GLU A 202 -20.67 -0.14 -13.77
CA GLU A 202 -20.84 1.03 -12.90
C GLU A 202 -19.56 1.86 -12.80
N ILE A 203 -19.72 3.15 -12.52
CA ILE A 203 -18.63 3.97 -12.00
C ILE A 203 -18.56 3.68 -10.51
N ARG A 204 -17.76 2.69 -10.16
CA ARG A 204 -17.58 2.19 -8.79
C ARG A 204 -17.13 3.27 -7.82
N ALA A 205 -16.27 4.18 -8.28
CA ALA A 205 -15.82 5.33 -7.50
C ALA A 205 -15.19 6.42 -8.40
N LEU A 206 -15.49 7.68 -8.09
CA LEU A 206 -14.64 8.82 -8.47
C LEU A 206 -14.05 9.41 -7.21
N ARG A 207 -12.76 9.19 -6.98
CA ARG A 207 -12.05 9.66 -5.80
C ARG A 207 -11.20 10.85 -6.14
N PHE A 208 -11.08 11.75 -5.18
CA PHE A 208 -10.16 12.87 -5.25
C PHE A 208 -9.61 13.15 -3.86
N GLY A 209 -8.34 13.52 -3.83
CA GLY A 209 -7.67 13.82 -2.59
C GLY A 209 -6.52 14.78 -2.80
N ALA A 210 -6.13 15.39 -1.71
CA ALA A 210 -4.97 16.23 -1.63
C ALA A 210 -4.24 15.89 -0.33
N VAL A 211 -2.93 15.80 -0.43
CA VAL A 211 -2.06 15.53 0.70
C VAL A 211 -0.90 16.51 0.66
N GLY A 212 -0.46 16.99 1.81
CA GLY A 212 0.66 17.91 1.82
C GLY A 212 1.20 18.16 3.21
N THR A 213 2.04 19.19 3.30
CA THR A 213 2.65 19.59 4.56
C THR A 213 2.43 21.06 4.86
N PHE A 214 2.25 21.39 6.14
CA PHE A 214 2.63 22.69 6.67
C PHE A 214 4.14 22.65 6.97
N ASN A 215 4.91 23.54 6.35
CA ASN A 215 6.37 23.48 6.27
C ASN A 215 7.05 24.08 7.52
N PHE A 216 6.67 23.60 8.70
CA PHE A 216 7.40 23.87 9.95
C PHE A 216 8.73 23.10 9.98
N GLU A 217 9.57 23.34 11.00
CA GLU A 217 10.82 22.59 11.21
C GLU A 217 10.59 21.07 11.30
N GLN A 218 9.49 20.68 11.95
CA GLN A 218 8.92 19.34 11.85
C GLN A 218 7.60 19.46 11.06
N PRO A 219 7.57 19.06 9.78
CA PRO A 219 6.40 19.27 8.94
C PRO A 219 5.16 18.56 9.49
N TRP A 220 4.05 19.30 9.57
CA TRP A 220 2.75 18.71 9.88
C TRP A 220 2.10 18.28 8.58
N VAL A 221 1.48 17.12 8.55
CA VAL A 221 0.91 16.55 7.34
C VAL A 221 -0.60 16.77 7.35
N TRP A 222 -1.14 17.28 6.25
CA TRP A 222 -2.59 17.43 6.08
C TRP A 222 -3.08 16.50 4.98
N VAL A 223 -4.28 15.94 5.16
CA VAL A 223 -4.97 15.07 4.21
C VAL A 223 -6.40 15.54 4.05
N ILE A 224 -6.82 15.66 2.80
CA ILE A 224 -8.22 15.84 2.42
C ILE A 224 -8.52 14.79 1.35
N ALA A 225 -9.53 13.97 1.54
CA ALA A 225 -9.95 12.99 0.53
C ALA A 225 -11.46 12.82 0.56
N GLY A 226 -12.06 12.64 -0.61
CA GLY A 226 -13.48 12.34 -0.76
C GLY A 226 -13.75 11.60 -2.06
N ALA A 227 -15.01 11.20 -2.23
CA ALA A 227 -15.45 10.50 -3.43
C ALA A 227 -16.93 10.70 -3.71
N THR A 228 -17.30 10.46 -4.97
CA THR A 228 -18.68 10.14 -5.34
C THR A 228 -18.78 8.63 -5.52
N HIS A 229 -19.87 8.01 -5.06
CA HIS A 229 -20.08 6.56 -5.05
C HIS A 229 -18.99 5.83 -4.22
N ALA A 230 -19.30 5.58 -2.94
CA ALA A 230 -18.28 5.24 -1.95
C ALA A 230 -17.72 3.80 -2.08
N PHE A 231 -16.39 3.71 -2.10
CA PHE A 231 -15.55 2.50 -2.20
C PHE A 231 -15.12 1.92 -0.86
N ASP A 232 -15.62 2.45 0.23
CA ASP A 232 -15.15 2.10 1.56
C ASP A 232 -16.36 2.18 2.49
N LYS A 233 -17.25 1.19 2.38
CA LYS A 233 -18.48 1.12 3.17
C LYS A 233 -18.14 0.53 4.55
N GLY A 234 -18.85 0.98 5.57
CA GLY A 234 -18.88 0.34 6.89
C GLY A 234 -20.31 0.14 7.30
N PHE A 235 -20.52 -0.55 8.42
CA PHE A 235 -21.86 -0.86 8.91
C PHE A 235 -22.71 0.41 9.17
N ASP A 236 -22.04 1.55 9.36
CA ASP A 236 -22.63 2.86 9.63
C ASP A 236 -23.03 3.66 8.38
N GLN A 237 -22.81 3.14 7.16
CA GLN A 237 -23.07 3.87 5.91
C GLN A 237 -24.48 3.58 5.35
N VAL A 238 -25.25 4.65 5.12
CA VAL A 238 -26.67 4.57 4.70
C VAL A 238 -26.92 5.01 3.26
N ASP A 239 -26.08 5.88 2.67
CA ASP A 239 -26.38 6.54 1.39
C ASP A 239 -25.20 6.50 0.40
N SER A 240 -25.46 6.16 -0.88
CA SER A 240 -24.43 5.91 -1.90
C SER A 240 -24.31 6.98 -2.99
N ASP A 241 -25.28 7.88 -3.10
CA ASP A 241 -25.47 8.73 -4.28
C ASP A 241 -24.91 10.16 -4.11
N ASP A 242 -24.42 10.48 -2.91
CA ASP A 242 -23.87 11.79 -2.56
C ASP A 242 -22.33 11.83 -2.59
N PHE A 243 -21.78 13.04 -2.54
CA PHE A 243 -20.38 13.27 -2.22
C PHE A 243 -20.08 12.88 -0.77
N THR A 244 -19.11 12.00 -0.56
CA THR A 244 -18.63 11.61 0.78
C THR A 244 -17.25 12.20 1.03
N LEU A 245 -17.12 12.98 2.12
CA LEU A 245 -15.81 13.33 2.67
C LEU A 245 -15.29 12.16 3.49
N PHE A 246 -14.19 11.57 3.03
CA PHE A 246 -13.53 10.44 3.68
C PHE A 246 -12.58 10.93 4.76
N ASP A 247 -11.54 11.64 4.35
CA ASP A 247 -10.50 12.08 5.26
C ASP A 247 -10.43 13.59 5.26
N LEU A 248 -10.43 14.17 6.45
CA LEU A 248 -10.04 15.54 6.72
C LEU A 248 -9.21 15.48 7.98
N ARG A 249 -7.90 15.36 7.80
CA ARG A 249 -6.99 14.95 8.88
C ARG A 249 -5.75 15.82 8.92
N LEU A 250 -5.28 16.08 10.12
CA LEU A 250 -4.00 16.70 10.41
C LEU A 250 -3.16 15.76 11.27
N ASP A 251 -1.98 15.39 10.77
CA ASP A 251 -0.99 14.58 11.48
C ASP A 251 0.16 15.48 11.96
N ILE A 252 0.38 15.47 13.28
CA ILE A 252 1.32 16.31 14.00
C ILE A 252 2.43 15.40 14.57
N PRO A 253 3.68 15.53 14.11
CA PRO A 253 4.79 14.83 14.74
C PRO A 253 5.02 15.35 16.16
N LEU A 254 5.24 14.45 17.12
CA LEU A 254 5.57 14.81 18.51
C LEU A 254 7.04 14.53 18.83
N TRP A 255 7.50 13.33 18.51
CA TRP A 255 8.91 12.92 18.58
C TRP A 255 9.22 11.91 17.46
N GLN A 256 10.47 11.46 17.34
CA GLN A 256 10.93 10.68 16.18
C GLN A 256 10.10 9.42 15.88
N SER A 257 9.49 8.82 16.90
CA SER A 257 8.74 7.57 16.82
C SER A 257 7.26 7.69 17.18
N ALA A 258 6.71 8.89 17.38
CA ALA A 258 5.28 9.05 17.65
C ALA A 258 4.68 10.35 17.08
N GLY A 259 3.39 10.27 16.80
CA GLY A 259 2.61 11.38 16.27
C GLY A 259 1.18 11.37 16.80
N PHE A 260 0.53 12.50 16.59
CA PHE A 260 -0.87 12.73 16.89
C PHE A 260 -1.63 13.02 15.60
N SER A 261 -2.79 12.40 15.40
CA SER A 261 -3.64 12.59 14.24
C SER A 261 -5.01 13.05 14.69
N ILE A 262 -5.53 14.13 14.12
CA ILE A 262 -6.85 14.67 14.46
C ILE A 262 -7.69 14.93 13.21
N GLY A 263 -8.97 14.59 13.26
CA GLY A 263 -9.95 14.87 12.22
C GLY A 263 -10.78 13.64 11.83
N LYS A 264 -11.37 13.66 10.64
CA LYS A 264 -12.09 12.51 10.07
C LYS A 264 -11.07 11.54 9.48
N GLN A 265 -11.01 10.32 10.01
CA GLN A 265 -9.97 9.34 9.71
C GLN A 265 -10.43 7.91 10.05
N LYS A 266 -9.71 6.89 9.58
CA LYS A 266 -10.02 5.47 9.92
C LYS A 266 -9.74 5.18 11.40
N GLU A 267 -10.53 4.37 12.07
CA GLU A 267 -10.19 3.94 13.43
C GLU A 267 -8.94 3.03 13.43
N PRO A 268 -8.03 3.10 14.43
CA PRO A 268 -6.82 2.28 14.47
C PRO A 268 -7.15 0.84 14.88
N ILE A 269 -7.81 0.08 14.02
CA ILE A 269 -8.18 -1.33 14.20
C ILE A 269 -8.28 -2.01 12.82
N SER A 270 -7.87 -3.28 12.71
CA SER A 270 -7.79 -4.05 11.45
C SER A 270 -6.80 -3.50 10.41
N MET A 271 -5.83 -4.33 10.02
CA MET A 271 -4.93 -4.07 8.91
C MET A 271 -5.69 -3.93 7.59
N GLU A 272 -6.68 -4.79 7.28
CA GLU A 272 -7.43 -4.71 6.02
C GLU A 272 -8.21 -3.38 5.92
N ARG A 273 -8.80 -2.93 7.03
CA ARG A 273 -9.46 -1.61 7.10
C ARG A 273 -8.46 -0.48 6.90
N LEU A 274 -7.33 -0.51 7.61
CA LEU A 274 -6.32 0.56 7.57
C LEU A 274 -5.63 0.67 6.20
N MET A 275 -5.36 -0.45 5.54
CA MET A 275 -4.79 -0.46 4.19
C MET A 275 -5.74 0.21 3.16
N PRO A 276 -5.19 0.85 2.12
CA PRO A 276 -6.01 1.27 0.99
C PRO A 276 -6.57 0.03 0.27
N MET A 277 -7.89 -0.05 0.11
CA MET A 277 -8.54 -1.17 -0.56
C MET A 277 -8.05 -1.38 -2.02
N THR A 278 -7.55 -0.32 -2.65
CA THR A 278 -6.93 -0.37 -3.99
C THR A 278 -5.61 -1.14 -4.04
N ASN A 279 -5.02 -1.45 -2.89
CA ASN A 279 -3.80 -2.23 -2.78
C ASN A 279 -4.06 -3.69 -2.36
N LEU A 280 -5.32 -4.06 -2.11
CA LEU A 280 -5.68 -5.42 -1.72
C LEU A 280 -5.70 -6.36 -2.94
N PRO A 281 -5.41 -7.66 -2.76
CA PRO A 281 -5.56 -8.65 -3.83
C PRO A 281 -7.01 -8.87 -4.26
N MET A 282 -7.98 -8.57 -3.39
CA MET A 282 -9.40 -8.62 -3.68
C MET A 282 -9.94 -7.22 -3.94
N GLN A 283 -10.90 -7.11 -4.86
CA GLN A 283 -11.52 -5.83 -5.24
C GLN A 283 -12.31 -5.18 -4.09
N GLU A 284 -12.90 -5.98 -3.21
CA GLU A 284 -13.64 -5.51 -2.03
C GLU A 284 -12.96 -6.03 -0.76
N ARG A 285 -13.19 -5.35 0.38
CA ARG A 285 -12.79 -5.88 1.69
C ARG A 285 -13.57 -7.14 2.04
N ALA A 286 -13.13 -7.82 3.08
CA ALA A 286 -13.83 -8.99 3.58
C ALA A 286 -15.19 -8.58 4.13
N ALA A 287 -16.20 -9.42 3.94
CA ALA A 287 -17.55 -9.16 4.43
C ALA A 287 -17.57 -8.82 5.94
N VAL A 288 -16.79 -9.54 6.75
CA VAL A 288 -16.63 -9.30 8.19
C VAL A 288 -16.07 -7.90 8.50
N SER A 289 -15.07 -7.42 7.74
CA SER A 289 -14.49 -6.10 7.93
C SER A 289 -15.52 -5.00 7.69
N ASP A 290 -16.36 -5.17 6.67
CA ASP A 290 -17.38 -4.19 6.30
C ASP A 290 -18.59 -4.22 7.23
N ALA A 291 -18.97 -5.40 7.74
CA ALA A 291 -20.10 -5.59 8.64
C ALA A 291 -19.82 -5.20 10.10
N LEU A 292 -18.59 -5.41 10.61
CA LEU A 292 -18.31 -5.28 12.05
C LEU A 292 -17.45 -4.07 12.43
N LEU A 293 -16.88 -3.35 11.45
CA LEU A 293 -16.08 -2.16 11.72
C LEU A 293 -16.63 -0.94 10.97
N PRO A 294 -16.49 0.28 11.52
CA PRO A 294 -16.84 1.48 10.79
C PRO A 294 -15.79 1.75 9.71
N SER A 295 -16.15 2.50 8.67
CA SER A 295 -15.16 2.91 7.68
C SER A 295 -14.21 3.97 8.25
N ARG A 296 -14.77 5.05 8.80
CA ARG A 296 -14.07 6.23 9.32
C ARG A 296 -14.90 6.90 10.40
N ASN A 297 -14.22 7.65 11.26
CA ASN A 297 -14.84 8.36 12.37
C ASN A 297 -14.08 9.69 12.60
N ILE A 298 -14.69 10.62 13.33
CA ILE A 298 -14.09 11.91 13.67
C ILE A 298 -13.46 11.82 15.07
N GLY A 299 -12.16 12.03 15.16
CA GLY A 299 -11.49 11.85 16.44
C GLY A 299 -10.02 12.22 16.47
N ALA A 300 -9.36 11.76 17.52
CA ALA A 300 -7.96 11.98 17.82
C ALA A 300 -7.26 10.65 18.08
N VAL A 301 -6.10 10.44 17.45
CA VAL A 301 -5.29 9.22 17.58
C VAL A 301 -3.88 9.60 17.97
N PHE A 302 -3.36 8.91 18.99
CA PHE A 302 -1.95 8.90 19.33
C PHE A 302 -1.34 7.57 18.88
N SER A 303 -0.23 7.62 18.17
CA SER A 303 0.39 6.43 17.59
C SER A 303 1.90 6.52 17.55
N GLY A 304 2.56 5.37 17.48
CA GLY A 304 4.00 5.33 17.37
C GLY A 304 4.59 3.93 17.28
N THR A 305 5.92 3.90 17.30
CA THR A 305 6.74 2.68 17.27
C THR A 305 7.38 2.47 18.64
N LEU A 306 7.34 1.23 19.14
CA LEU A 306 7.99 0.82 20.38
C LEU A 306 9.51 0.63 20.18
N PRO A 307 10.32 0.66 21.25
CA PRO A 307 11.75 0.41 21.16
C PRO A 307 12.09 -0.89 20.42
N GLY A 308 13.05 -0.81 19.49
CA GLY A 308 13.46 -1.95 18.66
C GLY A 308 12.73 -2.04 17.31
N ASP A 309 11.88 -1.08 16.96
CA ASP A 309 11.27 -0.85 15.64
C ASP A 309 10.47 -2.02 15.04
N ARG A 310 10.12 -3.01 15.87
CA ARG A 310 9.36 -4.21 15.47
C ARG A 310 7.92 -4.21 15.95
N ALA A 311 7.52 -3.24 16.74
CA ALA A 311 6.16 -3.15 17.27
C ALA A 311 5.63 -1.73 17.16
N THR A 312 4.34 -1.60 16.86
CA THR A 312 3.65 -0.31 16.76
C THR A 312 2.44 -0.31 17.68
N PHE A 313 2.07 0.85 18.16
CA PHE A 313 0.83 1.05 18.89
C PHE A 313 0.08 2.24 18.29
N ALA A 314 -1.25 2.20 18.37
CA ALA A 314 -2.12 3.32 18.09
C ALA A 314 -3.33 3.25 19.03
N GLY A 315 -3.75 4.39 19.55
CA GLY A 315 -4.92 4.50 20.41
C GLY A 315 -5.62 5.83 20.17
N GLY A 316 -6.96 5.83 20.16
CA GLY A 316 -7.72 7.03 19.85
C GLY A 316 -9.10 7.05 20.47
N VAL A 317 -9.66 8.27 20.50
CA VAL A 317 -11.02 8.55 20.91
C VAL A 317 -11.77 9.20 19.75
N PHE A 318 -13.02 8.79 19.55
CA PHE A 318 -13.82 9.22 18.42
C PHE A 318 -15.27 9.54 18.81
N ASN A 319 -15.91 10.41 18.03
CA ASN A 319 -17.31 10.78 18.14
C ASN A 319 -17.76 11.48 16.84
N ASN A 320 -18.81 10.99 16.19
CA ASN A 320 -19.24 11.41 14.87
C ASN A 320 -20.19 12.63 14.83
N TRP A 321 -20.37 13.37 15.92
CA TRP A 321 -21.32 14.51 15.99
C TRP A 321 -21.13 15.64 14.97
N LEU A 322 -19.98 15.68 14.27
CA LEU A 322 -19.70 16.63 13.19
C LEU A 322 -20.01 16.06 11.79
N ASP A 323 -20.39 14.80 11.69
CA ASP A 323 -20.66 14.14 10.42
C ASP A 323 -22.08 14.43 9.93
N LYS A 324 -22.30 14.20 8.63
CA LYS A 324 -23.61 14.41 8.00
C LYS A 324 -24.64 13.49 8.65
N ASP A 325 -25.86 13.98 8.83
CA ASP A 325 -27.02 13.23 9.32
C ASP A 325 -26.87 12.64 10.74
N GLN A 326 -25.91 13.17 11.53
CA GLN A 326 -25.72 12.83 12.94
C GLN A 326 -26.37 13.87 13.87
N PRO A 327 -26.70 13.51 15.12
CA PRO A 327 -27.15 14.47 16.13
C PRO A 327 -26.11 15.59 16.31
N SER A 328 -26.57 16.82 16.53
CA SER A 328 -25.71 18.01 16.54
C SER A 328 -24.90 18.20 17.83
N SER A 329 -24.91 17.23 18.75
CA SER A 329 -24.22 17.31 20.04
C SER A 329 -23.39 16.05 20.31
N PRO A 330 -22.15 16.19 20.84
CA PRO A 330 -21.32 15.04 21.19
C PRO A 330 -21.97 14.09 22.21
N GLY A 331 -22.86 14.60 23.07
CA GLY A 331 -23.50 13.82 24.13
C GLY A 331 -24.60 12.90 23.62
N ASP A 332 -25.19 13.24 22.48
CA ASP A 332 -26.23 12.44 21.83
C ASP A 332 -25.65 11.44 20.82
N ASN A 333 -24.35 11.53 20.53
CA ASN A 333 -23.63 10.63 19.64
C ASN A 333 -22.90 9.54 20.40
N SER A 334 -22.75 8.38 19.78
CA SER A 334 -21.88 7.33 20.30
C SER A 334 -20.42 7.79 20.37
N SER A 335 -19.77 7.57 21.50
CA SER A 335 -18.33 7.80 21.66
C SER A 335 -17.58 6.48 21.63
N GLN A 336 -16.40 6.48 21.00
CA GLN A 336 -15.58 5.28 20.86
C GLN A 336 -14.20 5.46 21.46
N LEU A 337 -13.69 4.39 22.08
CA LEU A 337 -12.30 4.24 22.48
C LEU A 337 -11.72 3.07 21.70
N VAL A 338 -10.64 3.30 20.96
CA VAL A 338 -10.05 2.28 20.06
C VAL A 338 -8.55 2.18 20.32
N GLY A 339 -8.02 0.96 20.30
CA GLY A 339 -6.59 0.69 20.40
C GLY A 339 -6.16 -0.47 19.51
N ARG A 340 -4.93 -0.40 19.01
CA ARG A 340 -4.26 -1.47 18.25
C ARG A 340 -2.79 -1.54 18.61
N LEU A 341 -2.30 -2.76 18.78
CA LEU A 341 -0.91 -3.11 18.97
C LEU A 341 -0.50 -4.08 17.86
N THR A 342 0.66 -3.86 17.27
CA THR A 342 1.22 -4.81 16.30
C THR A 342 2.66 -5.17 16.64
N TRP A 343 3.10 -6.34 16.20
CA TRP A 343 4.43 -6.86 16.44
C TRP A 343 4.88 -7.75 15.28
N VAL A 344 6.16 -7.62 14.90
CA VAL A 344 6.83 -8.49 13.94
C VAL A 344 7.84 -9.37 14.69
N PRO A 345 7.42 -10.54 15.21
CA PRO A 345 8.31 -11.45 15.93
C PRO A 345 9.41 -12.04 15.05
N LEU A 346 9.11 -12.32 13.78
CA LEU A 346 10.00 -13.02 12.87
C LEU A 346 10.26 -12.17 11.63
N VAL A 347 11.52 -12.02 11.27
CA VAL A 347 11.96 -11.34 10.05
C VAL A 347 13.26 -11.98 9.57
N SER A 348 13.37 -12.25 8.27
CA SER A 348 14.60 -12.77 7.67
C SER A 348 15.65 -11.65 7.57
N LYS A 349 16.93 -12.02 7.51
CA LYS A 349 18.04 -11.04 7.45
C LYS A 349 17.95 -10.06 6.29
N ASN A 350 17.45 -10.53 5.15
CA ASN A 350 17.23 -9.72 3.94
C ASN A 350 15.84 -9.07 3.90
N GLU A 351 15.08 -9.13 5.00
CA GLU A 351 13.70 -8.64 5.11
C GLU A 351 12.77 -9.13 3.99
N ASN A 352 13.07 -10.26 3.35
CA ASN A 352 12.20 -10.84 2.33
C ASN A 352 11.02 -11.59 2.94
N SER A 353 11.22 -12.17 4.14
CA SER A 353 10.19 -12.87 4.89
C SER A 353 9.94 -12.21 6.23
N LEU A 354 8.68 -12.07 6.62
CA LEU A 354 8.30 -11.61 7.95
C LEU A 354 6.96 -12.20 8.40
N LEU A 355 6.78 -12.30 9.71
CA LEU A 355 5.50 -12.59 10.37
C LEU A 355 5.10 -11.36 11.19
N HIS A 356 3.94 -10.81 10.87
CA HIS A 356 3.23 -9.78 11.59
C HIS A 356 2.11 -10.41 12.41
N LEU A 357 1.96 -9.92 13.64
CA LEU A 357 0.84 -10.20 14.53
C LEU A 357 0.26 -8.86 14.99
N GLY A 358 -1.06 -8.77 15.09
CA GLY A 358 -1.78 -7.60 15.56
C GLY A 358 -2.92 -7.98 16.48
N ALA A 359 -3.27 -7.08 17.39
CA ALA A 359 -4.46 -7.16 18.21
C ALA A 359 -5.07 -5.76 18.36
N GLY A 360 -6.39 -5.69 18.32
CA GLY A 360 -7.15 -4.46 18.47
C GLY A 360 -8.35 -4.64 19.40
N ALA A 361 -8.75 -3.54 20.03
CA ALA A 361 -9.94 -3.45 20.87
C ALA A 361 -10.64 -2.13 20.63
N ARG A 362 -11.96 -2.14 20.61
CA ARG A 362 -12.81 -0.98 20.42
C ARG A 362 -14.00 -1.09 21.36
N HIS A 363 -14.26 -0.04 22.12
CA HIS A 363 -15.49 0.12 22.91
C HIS A 363 -16.31 1.25 22.31
N SER A 364 -17.63 1.07 22.18
CA SER A 364 -18.59 2.08 21.73
C SER A 364 -19.77 2.18 22.69
N SER A 365 -20.14 3.40 23.07
CA SER A 365 -21.24 3.64 24.01
C SER A 365 -22.65 3.53 23.40
N ALA A 366 -22.76 3.03 22.17
CA ALA A 366 -24.00 2.74 21.42
C ALA A 366 -25.21 3.65 21.72
N ARG A 367 -25.03 4.97 21.66
CA ARG A 367 -26.08 5.96 22.02
C ARG A 367 -27.23 6.03 21.01
N GLU A 368 -27.04 5.40 19.87
CA GLU A 368 -27.91 5.48 18.70
C GLU A 368 -28.16 4.07 18.19
N PRO A 369 -29.42 3.70 17.93
CA PRO A 369 -29.73 2.42 17.31
C PRO A 369 -29.10 2.31 15.93
N GLY A 370 -28.66 1.11 15.56
CA GLY A 370 -27.98 0.84 14.30
C GLY A 370 -28.37 -0.50 13.71
N PHE A 371 -27.89 -0.78 12.51
CA PHE A 371 -27.97 -2.09 11.88
C PHE A 371 -26.57 -2.53 11.49
N LEU A 372 -26.34 -3.83 11.45
CA LEU A 372 -25.15 -4.42 10.84
C LEU A 372 -25.60 -5.10 9.56
N ARG A 373 -24.87 -4.84 8.47
CA ARG A 373 -25.22 -5.40 7.16
C ARG A 373 -24.02 -5.39 6.25
N THR A 374 -23.99 -6.34 5.33
CA THR A 374 -22.99 -6.32 4.27
C THR A 374 -23.45 -7.08 3.04
N VAL A 375 -22.82 -6.72 1.93
CA VAL A 375 -22.93 -7.39 0.63
C VAL A 375 -21.95 -8.56 0.57
N PRO A 376 -22.12 -9.53 -0.35
CA PRO A 376 -21.25 -10.70 -0.45
C PRO A 376 -19.95 -10.37 -1.21
N GLU A 377 -19.27 -9.31 -0.79
CA GLU A 377 -18.04 -8.78 -1.40
C GLU A 377 -18.19 -8.41 -2.89
N PHE A 378 -19.43 -8.15 -3.31
CA PHE A 378 -19.79 -7.49 -4.57
C PHE A 378 -20.42 -6.14 -4.24
N ASN A 379 -19.83 -5.04 -4.70
CA ASN A 379 -20.34 -3.71 -4.32
C ASN A 379 -21.78 -3.46 -4.76
N ASN A 380 -22.14 -3.93 -5.97
CA ASN A 380 -23.49 -3.85 -6.50
C ASN A 380 -24.20 -5.19 -6.27
N ALA A 381 -24.77 -5.35 -5.09
CA ALA A 381 -25.53 -6.52 -4.66
C ALA A 381 -26.50 -6.10 -3.55
N PRO A 382 -27.57 -6.86 -3.29
CA PRO A 382 -28.33 -6.68 -2.06
C PRO A 382 -27.48 -7.05 -0.85
N ASN A 383 -27.86 -6.59 0.34
CA ASN A 383 -27.27 -7.12 1.56
C ASN A 383 -27.66 -8.59 1.68
N PHE A 384 -26.68 -9.46 1.89
CA PHE A 384 -26.93 -10.89 2.07
C PHE A 384 -27.25 -11.18 3.54
N VAL A 385 -26.47 -10.58 4.43
CA VAL A 385 -26.72 -10.54 5.87
C VAL A 385 -27.05 -9.11 6.29
N GLU A 386 -28.11 -8.96 7.07
CA GLU A 386 -28.59 -7.70 7.59
C GLU A 386 -29.37 -7.96 8.89
N THR A 387 -29.02 -7.22 9.93
CA THR A 387 -29.73 -7.26 11.21
C THR A 387 -30.97 -6.38 11.15
N GLY A 388 -31.91 -6.63 12.07
CA GLY A 388 -32.90 -5.64 12.44
C GLY A 388 -32.25 -4.41 13.07
N LEU A 389 -33.09 -3.44 13.45
CA LEU A 389 -32.63 -2.28 14.21
C LEU A 389 -32.20 -2.73 15.62
N LEU A 390 -30.90 -2.64 15.88
CA LEU A 390 -30.27 -2.96 17.16
C LEU A 390 -30.25 -1.71 18.03
N ASP A 391 -30.97 -1.77 19.15
CA ASP A 391 -30.91 -0.79 20.24
C ASP A 391 -30.21 -1.47 21.42
N VAL A 392 -28.95 -1.13 21.64
CA VAL A 392 -28.03 -1.81 22.57
C VAL A 392 -27.35 -0.76 23.44
N GLU A 393 -26.87 -1.15 24.62
CA GLU A 393 -26.32 -0.22 25.62
C GLU A 393 -24.82 0.06 25.41
N GLY A 394 -24.13 -0.90 24.80
CA GLY A 394 -22.69 -0.89 24.57
C GLY A 394 -22.29 -1.90 23.50
N ILE A 395 -21.16 -1.65 22.85
CA ILE A 395 -20.57 -2.56 21.87
C ILE A 395 -19.08 -2.64 22.12
N ASP A 396 -18.58 -3.84 22.40
CA ASP A 396 -17.16 -4.14 22.44
C ASP A 396 -16.76 -4.93 21.19
N THR A 397 -15.67 -4.54 20.54
CA THR A 397 -15.18 -5.19 19.33
C THR A 397 -13.70 -5.53 19.48
N TRP A 398 -13.37 -6.80 19.24
CA TRP A 398 -12.03 -7.36 19.32
C TRP A 398 -11.53 -7.73 17.95
N SER A 399 -10.24 -7.51 17.68
CA SER A 399 -9.61 -7.84 16.41
C SER A 399 -8.30 -8.57 16.65
N LEU A 400 -8.08 -9.68 15.95
CA LEU A 400 -6.81 -10.41 15.92
C LEU A 400 -6.32 -10.46 14.48
N GLU A 401 -5.06 -10.09 14.27
CA GLU A 401 -4.45 -9.98 12.95
C GLU A 401 -3.24 -10.91 12.87
N ALA A 402 -3.12 -11.67 11.80
CA ALA A 402 -1.91 -12.40 11.45
C ALA A 402 -1.57 -12.16 9.99
N SER A 403 -0.30 -11.86 9.68
CA SER A 403 0.12 -11.71 8.30
C SER A 403 1.55 -12.19 8.10
N MET A 404 1.74 -13.08 7.13
CA MET A 404 3.03 -13.60 6.75
C MET A 404 3.33 -13.18 5.32
N ARG A 405 4.54 -12.67 5.09
CA ARG A 405 5.09 -12.49 3.73
C ARG A 405 6.32 -13.36 3.60
N SER A 406 6.49 -14.02 2.47
CA SER A 406 7.73 -14.68 2.08
C SER A 406 8.00 -14.43 0.61
N GLY A 407 8.84 -13.43 0.32
CA GLY A 407 9.05 -12.95 -1.05
C GLY A 407 7.73 -12.52 -1.71
N PRO A 408 7.40 -13.06 -2.88
CA PRO A 408 6.18 -12.69 -3.60
C PRO A 408 4.90 -13.30 -3.03
N PHE A 409 5.01 -14.20 -2.06
CA PHE A 409 3.86 -14.80 -1.39
C PHE A 409 3.45 -13.98 -0.16
N TRP A 410 2.14 -13.75 -0.03
CA TRP A 410 1.53 -13.08 1.10
C TRP A 410 0.34 -13.89 1.61
N LEU A 411 0.25 -14.08 2.92
CA LEU A 411 -0.87 -14.70 3.61
C LEU A 411 -1.30 -13.77 4.72
N HIS A 412 -2.59 -13.49 4.83
CA HIS A 412 -3.14 -12.56 5.81
C HIS A 412 -4.48 -13.08 6.31
N SER A 413 -4.72 -12.96 7.60
CA SER A 413 -5.98 -13.31 8.22
C SER A 413 -6.31 -12.30 9.31
N GLU A 414 -7.59 -11.97 9.42
CA GLU A 414 -8.14 -11.22 10.53
C GLU A 414 -9.38 -11.96 11.07
N TYR A 415 -9.50 -12.01 12.39
CA TYR A 415 -10.70 -12.43 13.11
C TYR A 415 -11.25 -11.23 13.86
N LEU A 416 -12.57 -11.04 13.78
CA LEU A 416 -13.30 -9.96 14.43
C LEU A 416 -14.43 -10.56 15.25
N GLN A 417 -14.60 -10.07 16.47
CA GLN A 417 -15.70 -10.42 17.35
C GLN A 417 -16.33 -9.13 17.87
N MET A 418 -17.65 -9.06 17.90
CA MET A 418 -18.44 -7.95 18.39
C MET A 418 -19.40 -8.47 19.46
N ASP A 419 -19.19 -8.05 20.70
CA ASP A 419 -20.06 -8.35 21.83
C ASP A 419 -21.02 -7.17 22.03
N LEU A 420 -22.33 -7.42 21.98
CA LEU A 420 -23.36 -6.42 22.18
C LEU A 420 -23.89 -6.48 23.62
N GLU A 421 -23.91 -5.37 24.34
CA GLU A 421 -24.56 -5.28 25.66
C GLU A 421 -26.05 -5.01 25.47
N SER A 422 -26.90 -6.00 25.72
CA SER A 422 -28.34 -5.89 25.49
C SER A 422 -29.17 -6.88 26.32
N ASP A 423 -29.96 -6.33 27.24
CA ASP A 423 -31.00 -7.07 27.97
C ASP A 423 -32.05 -7.71 27.04
N ALA A 424 -32.32 -7.09 25.88
CA ALA A 424 -33.33 -7.56 24.94
C ALA A 424 -32.90 -8.80 24.16
N TYR A 425 -31.59 -8.91 23.87
CA TYR A 425 -31.02 -9.98 23.07
C TYR A 425 -30.20 -11.00 23.88
N GLY A 426 -29.95 -10.72 25.16
CA GLY A 426 -29.20 -11.62 26.05
C GLY A 426 -27.69 -11.58 25.83
N ASP A 427 -27.15 -10.38 25.58
CA ASP A 427 -25.74 -10.10 25.30
C ASP A 427 -25.13 -10.94 24.15
N PRO A 428 -25.66 -10.82 22.92
CA PRO A 428 -25.22 -11.63 21.79
C PRO A 428 -23.80 -11.29 21.33
N THR A 429 -23.13 -12.29 20.79
CA THR A 429 -21.81 -12.18 20.16
C THR A 429 -21.95 -12.43 18.66
N LEU A 430 -21.37 -11.54 17.86
CA LEU A 430 -21.32 -11.61 16.41
C LEU A 430 -19.87 -11.69 15.98
N ASP A 431 -19.52 -12.55 15.04
CA ASP A 431 -18.12 -12.73 14.67
C ASP A 431 -17.90 -13.08 13.20
N GLY A 432 -16.64 -13.06 12.82
CA GLY A 432 -16.24 -13.55 11.52
C GLY A 432 -14.74 -13.46 11.33
N TYR A 433 -14.28 -14.02 10.23
CA TYR A 433 -12.87 -13.98 9.88
C TYR A 433 -12.70 -14.06 8.38
N HIS A 434 -11.49 -13.70 7.93
CA HIS A 434 -11.07 -14.02 6.58
C HIS A 434 -9.64 -14.53 6.57
N VAL A 435 -9.32 -15.31 5.53
CA VAL A 435 -7.97 -15.74 5.20
C VAL A 435 -7.72 -15.44 3.73
N THR A 436 -6.81 -14.51 3.47
CA THR A 436 -6.41 -14.05 2.14
C THR A 436 -5.00 -14.53 1.84
N ALA A 437 -4.81 -15.26 0.75
CA ALA A 437 -3.51 -15.59 0.20
C ALA A 437 -3.32 -14.90 -1.15
N SER A 438 -2.15 -14.35 -1.42
CA SER A 438 -1.79 -13.86 -2.74
C SER A 438 -0.35 -14.21 -3.13
N TRP A 439 -0.13 -14.33 -4.43
CA TRP A 439 1.18 -14.59 -5.02
C TRP A 439 1.38 -13.67 -6.21
N ILE A 440 2.38 -12.81 -6.12
CA ILE A 440 2.86 -11.96 -7.20
C ILE A 440 3.74 -12.81 -8.14
N LEU A 441 3.17 -13.29 -9.24
CA LEU A 441 3.80 -14.21 -10.20
C LEU A 441 5.04 -13.62 -10.87
N THR A 442 5.12 -12.30 -10.98
CA THR A 442 6.23 -11.53 -11.55
C THR A 442 7.40 -11.34 -10.57
N GLY A 443 7.24 -11.79 -9.31
CA GLY A 443 8.34 -11.91 -8.34
C GLY A 443 8.53 -10.71 -7.42
N GLU A 444 7.75 -9.65 -7.56
CA GLU A 444 7.86 -8.48 -6.69
C GLU A 444 7.46 -8.80 -5.25
N VAL A 445 8.07 -8.08 -4.32
CA VAL A 445 7.90 -8.28 -2.88
C VAL A 445 7.06 -7.13 -2.33
N ARG A 446 5.92 -7.46 -1.70
CA ARG A 446 5.03 -6.47 -1.07
C ARG A 446 5.79 -5.75 0.07
N PRO A 447 6.00 -4.42 0.01
CA PRO A 447 6.74 -3.72 1.04
C PRO A 447 5.94 -3.66 2.35
N TYR A 448 6.65 -3.56 3.46
CA TYR A 448 6.05 -3.43 4.79
C TYR A 448 6.42 -2.07 5.40
N ASN A 449 5.47 -1.40 6.02
CA ASN A 449 5.68 -0.14 6.71
C ASN A 449 5.85 -0.39 8.21
N TRP A 450 7.10 -0.39 8.66
CA TRP A 450 7.47 -0.59 10.07
C TRP A 450 6.92 0.47 11.03
N ARG A 451 6.61 1.68 10.55
CA ARG A 451 6.09 2.76 11.40
C ARG A 451 4.60 2.62 11.70
N THR A 452 3.84 2.03 10.78
CA THR A 452 2.37 1.89 10.89
C THR A 452 1.93 0.46 11.14
N GLY A 453 2.81 -0.51 10.92
CA GLY A 453 2.49 -1.93 10.99
C GLY A 453 1.49 -2.35 9.91
N LEU A 454 1.74 -1.94 8.66
CA LEU A 454 0.87 -2.20 7.50
C LEU A 454 1.69 -2.61 6.28
N PHE A 455 1.12 -3.42 5.39
CA PHE A 455 1.71 -3.63 4.05
C PHE A 455 1.38 -2.46 3.11
N LYS A 456 2.24 -2.25 2.11
CA LYS A 456 2.07 -1.24 1.06
C LYS A 456 1.60 -1.87 -0.24
N GLY A 457 1.28 -1.03 -1.23
CA GLY A 457 1.01 -1.46 -2.60
C GLY A 457 2.22 -2.14 -3.25
N ILE A 458 1.96 -2.94 -4.27
CA ILE A 458 2.99 -3.72 -4.96
C ILE A 458 3.87 -2.77 -5.79
N PRO A 459 5.20 -2.80 -5.61
CA PRO A 459 6.11 -2.11 -6.52
C PRO A 459 6.07 -2.82 -7.87
N ILE A 460 6.02 -2.07 -8.96
CA ILE A 460 6.01 -2.63 -10.31
C ILE A 460 7.39 -2.41 -10.89
N ALA A 461 8.16 -3.49 -11.05
CA ALA A 461 9.56 -3.39 -11.44
C ALA A 461 9.73 -2.96 -12.92
N ALA A 462 8.86 -3.45 -13.80
CA ALA A 462 8.87 -3.12 -15.23
C ALA A 462 7.44 -2.87 -15.72
N THR A 463 7.08 -1.59 -15.84
CA THR A 463 5.74 -1.16 -16.24
C THR A 463 5.49 -1.36 -17.74
N VAL A 464 4.23 -1.51 -18.14
CA VAL A 464 3.85 -1.78 -19.54
C VAL A 464 4.22 -0.62 -20.49
N ASP A 465 4.13 0.63 -20.02
CA ASP A 465 4.57 1.83 -20.76
C ASP A 465 6.09 1.90 -20.95
N GLN A 466 6.84 1.10 -20.21
CA GLN A 466 8.30 0.93 -20.35
C GLN A 466 8.68 -0.37 -21.09
N ASN A 467 7.74 -0.95 -21.86
CA ASN A 467 7.87 -2.26 -22.52
C ASN A 467 8.06 -3.44 -21.55
N GLY A 468 7.65 -3.30 -20.29
CA GLY A 468 7.56 -4.38 -19.32
C GLY A 468 6.23 -5.13 -19.39
N TRP A 469 6.07 -6.13 -18.53
CA TRP A 469 4.83 -6.92 -18.42
C TRP A 469 3.86 -6.40 -17.35
N GLY A 470 4.26 -5.36 -16.60
CA GLY A 470 3.60 -5.02 -15.33
C GLY A 470 3.83 -6.10 -14.27
N ALA A 471 3.08 -6.03 -13.17
CA ALA A 471 3.06 -7.09 -12.17
C ALA A 471 1.78 -7.93 -12.29
N TRP A 472 1.90 -9.24 -12.17
CA TRP A 472 0.75 -10.16 -12.14
C TRP A 472 0.62 -10.74 -10.74
N GLU A 473 -0.55 -10.59 -10.12
CA GLU A 473 -0.86 -11.18 -8.81
C GLU A 473 -2.10 -12.06 -8.93
N ILE A 474 -2.02 -13.26 -8.38
CA ILE A 474 -3.19 -14.11 -8.16
C ILE A 474 -3.51 -14.11 -6.67
N GLY A 475 -4.79 -14.21 -6.33
CA GLY A 475 -5.25 -14.23 -4.96
C GLY A 475 -6.38 -15.23 -4.75
N ALA A 476 -6.49 -15.72 -3.53
CA ALA A 476 -7.64 -16.46 -3.03
C ALA A 476 -8.02 -15.91 -1.65
N ARG A 477 -9.31 -15.82 -1.35
CA ARG A 477 -9.81 -15.48 -0.01
C ARG A 477 -10.94 -16.40 0.37
N PHE A 478 -10.95 -16.85 1.62
CA PHE A 478 -12.13 -17.35 2.29
C PHE A 478 -12.56 -16.31 3.33
N SER A 479 -13.84 -15.96 3.36
CA SER A 479 -14.44 -15.07 4.36
C SER A 479 -15.66 -15.74 4.96
N HIS A 480 -15.81 -15.62 6.27
CA HIS A 480 -16.93 -16.11 7.05
C HIS A 480 -17.44 -14.97 7.94
N LEU A 481 -18.76 -14.86 8.07
CA LEU A 481 -19.43 -13.87 8.91
C LEU A 481 -20.71 -14.48 9.46
N ASP A 482 -20.85 -14.48 10.77
CA ASP A 482 -22.03 -14.96 11.49
C ASP A 482 -22.69 -13.80 12.23
N LEU A 483 -23.92 -13.45 11.81
CA LEU A 483 -24.77 -12.48 12.50
C LEU A 483 -26.01 -13.15 13.13
N SER A 484 -26.04 -14.49 13.20
CA SER A 484 -27.24 -15.26 13.49
C SER A 484 -27.76 -15.15 14.94
N GLU A 485 -26.94 -14.66 15.88
CA GLU A 485 -27.36 -14.43 17.27
C GLU A 485 -28.34 -13.25 17.43
N VAL A 486 -28.52 -12.41 16.40
CA VAL A 486 -29.47 -11.29 16.40
C VAL A 486 -30.54 -11.44 15.32
N PRO A 487 -31.75 -10.90 15.55
CA PRO A 487 -32.81 -10.95 14.54
C PRO A 487 -32.44 -10.16 13.29
N GLY A 488 -32.90 -10.65 12.14
CA GLY A 488 -32.89 -9.89 10.89
C GLY A 488 -34.00 -8.82 10.83
N PRO A 489 -34.09 -8.05 9.73
CA PRO A 489 -35.19 -7.11 9.50
C PRO A 489 -36.56 -7.79 9.29
N GLU A 490 -36.54 -9.07 8.90
CA GLU A 490 -37.72 -9.92 8.74
C GLU A 490 -37.75 -11.02 9.82
N VAL A 491 -38.76 -11.89 9.78
CA VAL A 491 -38.85 -13.01 10.74
C VAL A 491 -37.68 -13.97 10.52
N GLY A 492 -36.81 -14.11 11.53
CA GLY A 492 -35.64 -14.98 11.50
C GLY A 492 -34.40 -14.26 12.02
N ASP A 493 -33.27 -14.96 12.01
CA ASP A 493 -31.96 -14.39 12.29
C ASP A 493 -31.41 -13.54 11.13
N ALA A 494 -30.31 -12.83 11.38
CA ALA A 494 -29.62 -12.01 10.37
C ALA A 494 -28.75 -12.83 9.39
N GLY A 495 -28.56 -14.13 9.66
CA GLY A 495 -27.89 -15.10 8.81
C GLY A 495 -26.38 -15.22 8.99
N GLU A 496 -25.84 -16.29 8.41
CA GLU A 496 -24.43 -16.63 8.30
C GLU A 496 -24.02 -16.65 6.81
N MET A 497 -22.85 -16.11 6.48
CA MET A 497 -22.38 -16.00 5.10
C MET A 497 -20.92 -16.42 4.94
N ASP A 498 -20.72 -17.35 4.00
CA ASP A 498 -19.41 -17.86 3.58
C ASP A 498 -19.10 -17.45 2.13
N ILE A 499 -17.86 -17.01 1.88
CA ILE A 499 -17.44 -16.53 0.56
C ILE A 499 -16.07 -17.11 0.20
N TRP A 500 -16.03 -17.86 -0.89
CA TRP A 500 -14.81 -18.24 -1.57
C TRP A 500 -14.54 -17.31 -2.75
N SER A 501 -13.45 -16.55 -2.68
CA SER A 501 -13.03 -15.60 -3.70
C SER A 501 -11.75 -16.07 -4.40
N LEU A 502 -11.71 -15.94 -5.72
CA LEU A 502 -10.51 -16.11 -6.55
C LEU A 502 -10.27 -14.85 -7.38
N GLY A 503 -9.05 -14.34 -7.40
CA GLY A 503 -8.68 -13.09 -8.06
C GLY A 503 -7.47 -13.21 -8.95
N VAL A 504 -7.49 -12.51 -10.08
CA VAL A 504 -6.34 -12.24 -10.93
C VAL A 504 -6.23 -10.74 -11.13
N ASN A 505 -5.07 -10.18 -10.80
CA ASN A 505 -4.76 -8.76 -10.86
C ASN A 505 -3.58 -8.55 -11.80
N TRP A 506 -3.77 -7.67 -12.77
CA TRP A 506 -2.72 -7.18 -13.63
C TRP A 506 -2.46 -5.71 -13.32
N TRP A 507 -1.31 -5.44 -12.72
CA TRP A 507 -0.83 -4.12 -12.36
C TRP A 507 0.07 -3.60 -13.48
N LEU A 508 -0.51 -2.91 -14.47
CA LEU A 508 0.22 -2.48 -15.67
C LEU A 508 1.25 -1.39 -15.36
N SER A 509 0.86 -0.46 -14.50
CA SER A 509 1.70 0.62 -13.97
C SER A 509 1.21 1.01 -12.58
N PRO A 510 1.93 1.85 -11.82
CA PRO A 510 1.44 2.37 -10.54
C PRO A 510 0.10 3.09 -10.64
N TYR A 511 -0.29 3.49 -11.85
CA TYR A 511 -1.47 4.31 -12.12
C TYR A 511 -2.60 3.55 -12.80
N PHE A 512 -2.35 2.36 -13.35
CA PHE A 512 -3.36 1.64 -14.11
C PHE A 512 -3.30 0.14 -13.82
N ASN A 513 -4.44 -0.42 -13.42
CA ASN A 513 -4.59 -1.85 -13.19
C ASN A 513 -5.94 -2.39 -13.69
N VAL A 514 -5.92 -3.70 -13.99
CA VAL A 514 -7.06 -4.47 -14.46
C VAL A 514 -7.19 -5.71 -13.58
N ASN A 515 -8.37 -5.92 -13.00
CA ASN A 515 -8.62 -7.02 -12.08
C ASN A 515 -9.83 -7.85 -12.52
N LEU A 516 -9.81 -9.13 -12.21
CA LEU A 516 -10.95 -10.03 -12.35
C LEU A 516 -11.09 -10.83 -11.06
N ASN A 517 -12.25 -10.80 -10.44
CA ASN A 517 -12.56 -11.64 -9.28
C ASN A 517 -13.77 -12.52 -9.59
N TYR A 518 -13.72 -13.77 -9.12
CA TYR A 518 -14.83 -14.71 -9.07
C TYR A 518 -15.16 -14.97 -7.60
N ARG A 519 -16.44 -15.12 -7.27
CA ARG A 519 -16.89 -15.47 -5.92
C ARG A 519 -17.94 -16.57 -5.97
N TYR A 520 -17.82 -17.50 -5.04
CA TYR A 520 -18.83 -18.50 -4.69
C TYR A 520 -19.31 -18.19 -3.28
N ILE A 521 -20.60 -18.00 -3.11
CA ILE A 521 -21.21 -17.50 -1.88
C ILE A 521 -22.22 -18.52 -1.38
N SER A 522 -22.15 -18.85 -0.10
CA SER A 522 -23.20 -19.56 0.63
C SER A 522 -23.80 -18.63 1.68
N LEU A 523 -25.13 -18.63 1.78
CA LEU A 523 -25.90 -17.87 2.76
C LEU A 523 -26.82 -18.85 3.50
N ASP A 524 -26.58 -19.06 4.79
CA ASP A 524 -27.53 -19.74 5.68
C ASP A 524 -28.40 -18.68 6.34
N ARG A 525 -29.69 -18.68 5.98
CA ARG A 525 -30.67 -17.75 6.54
C ARG A 525 -32.07 -18.30 6.36
N PHE A 526 -32.95 -18.03 7.34
CA PHE A 526 -34.33 -18.54 7.36
C PHE A 526 -34.42 -20.07 7.41
N GLY A 527 -33.36 -20.76 7.84
CA GLY A 527 -33.27 -22.22 7.93
C GLY A 527 -33.00 -22.92 6.60
N ASP A 528 -32.60 -22.18 5.56
CA ASP A 528 -32.20 -22.68 4.26
C ASP A 528 -30.80 -22.19 3.90
N GLU A 529 -30.01 -23.04 3.22
CA GLU A 529 -28.73 -22.66 2.63
C GLU A 529 -28.93 -22.29 1.15
N GLY A 530 -28.55 -21.08 0.76
CA GLY A 530 -28.65 -20.56 -0.61
C GLY A 530 -27.28 -20.31 -1.24
N ILE A 531 -27.11 -20.77 -2.47
CA ILE A 531 -25.86 -20.64 -3.22
C ILE A 531 -25.99 -19.63 -4.36
N SER A 532 -24.99 -18.76 -4.49
CA SER A 532 -24.83 -17.87 -5.65
C SER A 532 -23.38 -17.69 -6.06
N GLN A 533 -23.16 -17.41 -7.34
CA GLN A 533 -21.83 -17.28 -7.93
C GLN A 533 -21.77 -16.09 -8.87
N GLY A 534 -20.69 -15.33 -8.84
CA GLY A 534 -20.54 -14.14 -9.66
C GLY A 534 -19.10 -13.85 -10.06
N MET A 535 -18.95 -12.93 -11.00
CA MET A 535 -17.66 -12.37 -11.41
C MET A 535 -17.74 -10.84 -11.47
N ASN A 536 -16.65 -10.17 -11.12
CA ASN A 536 -16.48 -8.73 -11.29
C ASN A 536 -15.14 -8.41 -11.94
N ALA A 537 -15.19 -7.65 -13.03
CA ALA A 537 -14.02 -7.07 -13.67
C ALA A 537 -13.88 -5.61 -13.26
N ARG A 538 -12.66 -5.16 -13.00
CA ARG A 538 -12.36 -3.79 -12.61
C ARG A 538 -11.29 -3.19 -13.51
N LEU A 539 -11.51 -1.94 -13.89
CA LEU A 539 -10.47 -1.05 -14.40
C LEU A 539 -10.27 0.07 -13.38
N MET A 540 -9.04 0.29 -12.96
CA MET A 540 -8.70 1.38 -12.07
C MET A 540 -7.64 2.25 -12.71
N LEU A 541 -7.91 3.56 -12.76
CA LEU A 541 -6.98 4.59 -13.20
C LEU A 541 -6.77 5.59 -12.07
N VAL A 542 -5.53 5.78 -11.66
CA VAL A 542 -5.09 6.82 -10.72
C VAL A 542 -4.53 7.98 -11.53
N LEU A 543 -5.03 9.18 -11.24
CA LEU A 543 -4.62 10.45 -11.84
C LEU A 543 -3.74 11.18 -10.84
N GLU A 544 -2.43 11.14 -11.08
CA GLU A 544 -1.41 11.68 -10.18
C GLU A 544 -0.20 12.22 -10.94
#